data_AF-A0A7C3I3C8-F1
#
_entry.id   AF-A0A7C3I3C8-F1
#
_cell.length_a   1.000
_cell.length_b   1.000
_cell.length_c   1.000
_cell.angle_alpha   90.00
_cell.angle_beta   90.00
_cell.angle_gamma   90.00
#
_symmetry.space_group_name_H-M   'P 1'
#
loop_
_entity.id
_entity.type
_entity.pdbx_description
1 polymer ?
#
loop_
_entity_poly.entity_id
_entity_poly.type
_entity_poly.pdbx_seq_one_letter_code
_entity_poly.pdbx_strand_id
1 'polypeptide(L)'
;AVHRIQRAGIEVMAGMIVGFDHDDPTIFEEQFEFIQQARIPVSMTGMLNAVPKTPLYERLKRAGRLIAESVGDQFVFTNIVPAGMSRAELYAGYKRLLERLYGYRSYRRRVMDFILNRGQLAQNRLVTSAQDIKIFFRVLWHCVLRASPARAWLTLSLMLETLLRRPRAFRDAVTFALLHKHLYEYMRSTGKRLDALLRELQEFPESQRMVPQES
;
A
#
# COMPACT_ATOMS: atom_id res chain seq x y z
N ALA A 1 13.97 9.22 -11.87
CA ALA A 1 13.56 10.49 -11.23
C ALA A 1 13.46 10.38 -9.70
N VAL A 2 12.73 9.40 -9.15
CA VAL A 2 12.47 9.24 -7.70
C VAL A 2 13.71 9.37 -6.82
N HIS A 3 14.78 8.64 -7.11
CA HIS A 3 16.01 8.72 -6.30
C HIS A 3 16.66 10.10 -6.26
N ARG A 4 16.48 10.93 -7.31
CA ARG A 4 16.99 12.31 -7.31
C ARG A 4 16.25 13.15 -6.27
N ILE A 5 14.93 12.99 -6.19
CA ILE A 5 14.06 13.66 -5.20
C ILE A 5 14.43 13.19 -3.79
N GLN A 6 14.58 11.88 -3.60
CA GLN A 6 14.98 11.31 -2.31
C GLN A 6 16.36 11.79 -1.85
N ARG A 7 17.34 11.89 -2.77
CA ARG A 7 18.67 12.45 -2.48
C ARG A 7 18.65 13.94 -2.12
N ALA A 8 17.60 14.68 -2.50
CA ALA A 8 17.36 16.05 -2.05
C ALA A 8 16.72 16.11 -0.65
N GLY A 9 16.48 14.96 0.00
CA GLY A 9 15.89 14.88 1.34
C GLY A 9 14.37 14.77 1.34
N ILE A 10 13.72 14.67 0.17
CA ILE A 10 12.26 14.68 0.04
C ILE A 10 11.73 13.24 0.00
N GLU A 11 10.75 12.93 0.84
CA GLU A 11 10.02 11.66 0.79
C GLU A 11 9.05 11.64 -0.38
N VAL A 12 8.97 10.50 -1.08
CA VAL A 12 8.03 10.30 -2.18
C VAL A 12 6.98 9.28 -1.75
N MET A 13 5.72 9.70 -1.79
CA MET A 13 4.56 8.81 -1.68
C MET A 13 4.00 8.57 -3.09
N ALA A 14 3.60 7.33 -3.38
CA ALA A 14 3.09 6.98 -4.71
C ALA A 14 1.63 6.56 -4.68
N GLY A 15 0.78 7.33 -5.37
CA GLY A 15 -0.55 6.89 -5.77
C GLY A 15 -0.43 6.03 -7.03
N MET A 16 -0.87 4.78 -6.95
CA MET A 16 -0.75 3.80 -8.03
C MET A 16 -2.12 3.20 -8.31
N ILE A 17 -2.37 2.81 -9.56
CA ILE A 17 -3.66 2.23 -9.98
C ILE A 17 -3.38 0.99 -10.83
N VAL A 18 -4.14 -0.08 -10.60
CA VAL A 18 -4.13 -1.32 -11.42
C VAL A 18 -5.50 -1.54 -12.06
N GLY A 19 -5.53 -2.23 -13.21
CA GLY A 19 -6.75 -2.60 -13.92
C GLY A 19 -7.08 -1.71 -15.11
N PHE A 20 -6.09 -1.00 -15.68
CA PHE A 20 -6.25 -0.31 -16.95
C PHE A 20 -6.45 -1.28 -18.12
N ASP A 21 -6.92 -0.77 -19.26
CA ASP A 21 -7.17 -1.58 -20.46
C ASP A 21 -5.92 -2.28 -21.01
N HIS A 22 -4.75 -1.68 -20.78
CA HIS A 22 -3.46 -2.20 -21.24
C HIS A 22 -2.75 -3.01 -20.14
N ASP A 23 -3.35 -3.14 -18.96
CA ASP A 23 -2.79 -3.98 -17.90
C ASP A 23 -3.13 -5.44 -18.18
N ASP A 24 -2.12 -6.30 -18.08
CA ASP A 24 -2.26 -7.75 -18.04
C ASP A 24 -1.80 -8.26 -16.65
N PRO A 25 -1.87 -9.58 -16.37
CA PRO A 25 -1.50 -10.11 -15.05
C PRO A 25 -0.06 -9.83 -14.59
N THR A 26 0.88 -9.40 -15.45
CA THR A 26 2.25 -9.01 -15.04
C THR A 26 2.28 -7.68 -14.29
N ILE A 27 1.26 -6.83 -14.43
CA ILE A 27 1.23 -5.48 -13.84
C ILE A 27 1.49 -5.48 -12.32
N PHE A 28 1.04 -6.52 -11.62
CA PHE A 28 1.22 -6.62 -10.18
C PHE A 28 2.68 -6.81 -9.80
N GLU A 29 3.44 -7.58 -10.57
CA GLU A 29 4.87 -7.75 -10.35
C GLU A 29 5.61 -6.46 -10.70
N GLU A 30 5.27 -5.85 -11.84
CA GLU A 30 5.88 -4.61 -12.31
C GLU A 30 5.72 -3.48 -11.29
N GLN A 31 4.52 -3.31 -10.73
CA GLN A 31 4.29 -2.32 -9.68
C GLN A 31 5.04 -2.64 -8.39
N PHE A 32 5.07 -3.90 -7.96
CA PHE A 32 5.84 -4.31 -6.79
C PHE A 32 7.32 -3.97 -6.96
N GLU A 33 7.91 -4.38 -8.08
CA GLU A 33 9.33 -4.15 -8.39
C GLU A 33 9.63 -2.66 -8.51
N PHE A 34 8.79 -1.88 -9.20
CA PHE A 34 8.96 -0.43 -9.27
C PHE A 34 8.98 0.21 -7.87
N ILE A 35 7.97 -0.08 -7.03
CA ILE A 35 7.88 0.48 -5.67
C ILE A 35 9.08 0.07 -4.82
N GLN A 36 9.49 -1.20 -4.93
CA GLN A 36 10.62 -1.77 -4.21
C GLN A 36 11.95 -1.13 -4.62
N GLN A 37 12.23 -1.03 -5.91
CA GLN A 37 13.46 -0.47 -6.46
C GLN A 37 13.52 1.05 -6.26
N ALA A 38 12.39 1.74 -6.41
CA ALA A 38 12.30 3.19 -6.19
C ALA A 38 12.37 3.59 -4.70
N ARG A 39 12.37 2.62 -3.76
CA ARG A 39 12.47 2.84 -2.31
C ARG A 39 11.32 3.70 -1.78
N ILE A 40 10.11 3.47 -2.27
CA ILE A 40 8.92 4.25 -1.88
C ILE A 40 8.34 3.64 -0.59
N PRO A 41 8.42 4.30 0.58
CA PRO A 41 7.99 3.70 1.85
C PRO A 41 6.48 3.43 1.87
N VAL A 42 5.70 4.38 1.36
CA VAL A 42 4.23 4.40 1.38
C VAL A 42 3.68 4.46 -0.04
N SER A 43 2.86 3.48 -0.40
CA SER A 43 2.13 3.47 -1.67
C SER A 43 0.64 3.27 -1.47
N MET A 44 -0.14 4.19 -2.02
CA MET A 44 -1.59 4.10 -2.08
C MET A 44 -1.95 3.46 -3.43
N THR A 45 -1.85 2.12 -3.49
CA THR A 45 -2.22 1.35 -4.67
C THR A 45 -3.71 1.03 -4.60
N GLY A 46 -4.48 1.42 -5.61
CA GLY A 46 -5.91 1.13 -5.73
C GLY A 46 -6.25 0.44 -7.05
N MET A 47 -7.49 -0.04 -7.17
CA MET A 47 -8.03 -0.56 -8.43
C MET A 47 -8.72 0.56 -9.21
N LEU A 48 -8.61 0.50 -10.54
CA LEU A 48 -9.23 1.48 -11.41
C LEU A 48 -10.74 1.50 -11.21
N ASN A 49 -11.28 2.71 -11.03
CA ASN A 49 -12.71 2.97 -10.97
C ASN A 49 -13.06 4.06 -11.99
N ALA A 50 -14.14 3.83 -12.73
CA ALA A 50 -14.70 4.81 -13.64
C ALA A 50 -15.69 5.69 -12.89
N VAL A 51 -15.29 6.93 -12.61
CA VAL A 51 -16.14 7.91 -11.91
C VAL A 51 -17.22 8.44 -12.85
N PRO A 52 -18.48 8.61 -12.40
CA PRO A 52 -19.55 9.15 -13.22
C PRO A 52 -19.19 10.49 -13.86
N LYS A 53 -19.72 10.75 -15.06
CA LYS A 53 -19.49 11.98 -15.84
C LYS A 53 -18.03 12.17 -16.30
N THR A 54 -17.23 11.10 -16.34
CA THR A 54 -15.88 11.13 -16.92
C THR A 54 -15.85 10.50 -18.32
N PRO A 55 -14.89 10.88 -19.18
CA PRO A 55 -14.70 10.23 -20.47
C PRO A 55 -14.47 8.71 -20.37
N LEU A 56 -13.80 8.26 -19.30
CA LEU A 56 -13.57 6.85 -19.03
C LEU A 56 -14.88 6.10 -18.75
N TYR A 57 -15.77 6.67 -17.94
CA TYR A 57 -17.07 6.09 -17.62
C TYR A 57 -17.91 5.92 -18.88
N GLU A 58 -18.04 6.96 -19.70
CA GLU A 58 -18.82 6.89 -20.95
C GLU A 58 -18.28 5.84 -21.92
N ARG A 59 -16.95 5.74 -22.01
CA ARG A 59 -16.27 4.75 -22.86
C ARG A 59 -16.54 3.33 -22.39
N LEU A 60 -16.41 3.06 -21.09
CA LEU A 60 -16.61 1.72 -20.52
C LEU A 60 -18.08 1.31 -20.49
N LYS A 61 -18.99 2.26 -20.29
CA LYS A 61 -20.43 2.04 -20.42
C LYS A 61 -20.80 1.61 -21.83
N ARG A 62 -20.31 2.32 -22.85
CA ARG A 62 -20.49 1.94 -24.27
C ARG A 62 -19.87 0.60 -24.63
N ALA A 63 -18.76 0.23 -23.99
CA ALA A 63 -18.09 -1.04 -24.18
C ALA A 63 -18.73 -2.21 -23.39
N GLY A 64 -19.81 -1.98 -22.63
CA GLY A 64 -20.45 -3.01 -21.80
C GLY A 64 -19.55 -3.53 -20.67
N ARG A 65 -18.53 -2.76 -20.27
CA ARG A 65 -17.53 -3.11 -19.25
C ARG A 65 -17.72 -2.39 -17.91
N LEU A 66 -18.71 -1.51 -17.83
CA LEU A 66 -19.13 -0.87 -16.59
C LEU A 66 -20.19 -1.75 -15.91
N ILE A 67 -19.91 -2.18 -14.68
CA ILE A 67 -20.74 -3.13 -13.95
C ILE A 67 -21.46 -2.52 -12.76
N ALA A 68 -21.17 -1.29 -12.35
CA ALA A 68 -21.86 -0.63 -11.26
C ALA A 68 -21.55 0.86 -11.26
N GLU A 69 -22.27 1.61 -10.43
CA GLU A 69 -21.83 2.92 -10.02
C GLU A 69 -20.61 2.84 -9.10
N SER A 70 -19.74 3.85 -9.16
CA SER A 70 -18.55 3.91 -8.31
C SER A 70 -18.94 4.23 -6.87
N VAL A 71 -18.60 3.35 -5.93
CA VAL A 71 -18.81 3.55 -4.49
C VAL A 71 -17.74 4.43 -3.81
N GLY A 72 -16.74 4.89 -4.57
CA GLY A 72 -15.68 5.80 -4.10
C GLY A 72 -14.54 5.13 -3.30
N ASP A 73 -14.69 3.86 -2.90
CA ASP A 73 -13.63 3.08 -2.26
C ASP A 73 -12.84 2.23 -3.29
N GLN A 74 -11.79 2.83 -3.83
CA GLN A 74 -10.89 2.19 -4.81
C GLN A 74 -10.05 1.04 -4.26
N PHE A 75 -10.04 0.82 -2.94
CA PHE A 75 -9.22 -0.23 -2.32
C PHE A 75 -9.95 -1.55 -2.15
N VAL A 76 -11.29 -1.53 -2.21
CA VAL A 76 -12.13 -2.70 -1.94
C VAL A 76 -12.94 -3.09 -3.18
N PHE A 77 -13.32 -2.12 -4.02
CA PHE A 77 -14.20 -2.36 -5.15
C PHE A 77 -13.67 -1.72 -6.43
N THR A 78 -13.91 -2.40 -7.54
CA THR A 78 -13.83 -1.83 -8.88
C THR A 78 -15.18 -1.97 -9.58
N ASN A 79 -15.63 -0.89 -10.22
CA ASN A 79 -16.87 -0.85 -10.99
C ASN A 79 -16.68 -1.22 -12.47
N ILE A 80 -15.54 -1.80 -12.83
CA ILE A 80 -15.20 -2.15 -14.22
C ILE A 80 -14.79 -3.61 -14.36
N VAL A 81 -14.97 -4.15 -15.56
CA VAL A 81 -14.30 -5.36 -16.02
C VAL A 81 -13.03 -4.91 -16.78
N PRO A 82 -11.81 -5.28 -16.35
CA PRO A 82 -10.59 -4.96 -17.10
C PRO A 82 -10.54 -5.72 -18.44
N ALA A 83 -9.82 -5.19 -19.43
CA ALA A 83 -9.75 -5.79 -20.76
C ALA A 83 -8.77 -6.98 -20.83
N GLY A 84 -7.63 -6.89 -20.14
CA GLY A 84 -6.54 -7.86 -20.20
C GLY A 84 -6.59 -8.99 -19.16
N MET A 85 -7.61 -9.01 -18.30
CA MET A 85 -7.79 -10.06 -17.28
C MET A 85 -9.24 -10.13 -16.80
N SER A 86 -9.61 -11.21 -16.12
CA SER A 86 -10.89 -11.29 -15.41
C SER A 86 -10.89 -10.44 -14.13
N ARG A 87 -12.08 -10.11 -13.62
CA ARG A 87 -12.22 -9.45 -12.31
C ARG A 87 -11.61 -10.30 -11.19
N ALA A 88 -11.79 -11.62 -11.22
CA ALA A 88 -11.22 -12.51 -10.23
C ALA A 88 -9.68 -12.48 -10.24
N GLU A 89 -9.05 -12.45 -11.42
CA GLU A 89 -7.61 -12.28 -11.55
C GLU A 89 -7.14 -10.91 -11.03
N LEU A 90 -7.89 -9.84 -11.32
CA LEU A 90 -7.60 -8.50 -10.79
C LEU A 90 -7.61 -8.49 -9.26
N TYR A 91 -8.69 -8.98 -8.64
CA TYR A 91 -8.81 -9.02 -7.17
C TYR A 91 -7.74 -9.90 -6.52
N ALA A 92 -7.45 -11.07 -7.09
CA ALA A 92 -6.44 -11.98 -6.57
C ALA A 92 -5.03 -11.41 -6.72
N GLY A 93 -4.70 -10.84 -7.88
CA GLY A 93 -3.43 -10.18 -8.14
C GLY A 93 -3.20 -8.95 -7.26
N TYR A 94 -4.23 -8.12 -7.13
CA TYR A 94 -4.22 -6.94 -6.28
C TYR A 94 -4.03 -7.30 -4.80
N LYS A 95 -4.73 -8.32 -4.29
CA LYS A 95 -4.54 -8.82 -2.93
C LYS A 95 -3.09 -9.25 -2.69
N ARG A 96 -2.52 -10.07 -3.60
CA ARG A 96 -1.12 -10.51 -3.51
C ARG A 96 -0.15 -9.33 -3.54
N LEU A 97 -0.41 -8.33 -4.37
CA LEU A 97 0.40 -7.11 -4.44
C LEU A 97 0.42 -6.38 -3.09
N LEU A 98 -0.75 -6.10 -2.51
CA LEU A 98 -0.86 -5.42 -1.21
C LEU A 98 -0.18 -6.19 -0.08
N GLU A 99 -0.38 -7.51 -0.02
CA GLU A 99 0.27 -8.39 0.97
C GLU A 99 1.80 -8.37 0.83
N ARG A 100 2.32 -8.38 -0.40
CA ARG A 100 3.77 -8.31 -0.65
C ARG A 100 4.35 -6.94 -0.34
N LEU A 101 3.66 -5.85 -0.71
CA LEU A 101 4.12 -4.48 -0.45
C LEU A 101 4.29 -4.21 1.03
N TYR A 102 3.35 -4.67 1.86
CA TYR A 102 3.32 -4.41 3.30
C TYR A 102 3.73 -5.61 4.16
N GLY A 103 4.15 -6.71 3.54
CA GLY A 103 4.81 -7.81 4.23
C GLY A 103 6.08 -7.33 4.94
N TYR A 104 6.31 -7.82 6.16
CA TYR A 104 7.38 -7.33 7.05
C TYR A 104 8.75 -7.25 6.37
N ARG A 105 9.14 -8.26 5.59
CA ARG A 105 10.46 -8.32 4.92
C ARG A 105 10.59 -7.30 3.79
N SER A 106 9.64 -7.27 2.86
CA SER A 106 9.65 -6.35 1.71
C SER A 106 9.60 -4.90 2.17
N TYR A 107 8.71 -4.59 3.12
CA TYR A 107 8.59 -3.26 3.70
C TYR A 107 9.89 -2.85 4.40
N ARG A 108 10.45 -3.71 5.27
CA ARG A 108 11.71 -3.43 5.97
C ARG A 108 12.82 -3.05 5.00
N ARG A 109 13.05 -3.89 4.00
CA ARG A 109 14.11 -3.70 3.00
C ARG A 109 13.92 -2.35 2.31
N ARG A 110 12.71 -2.09 1.80
CA ARG A 110 12.38 -0.85 1.10
C ARG A 110 12.61 0.40 1.94
N VAL A 111 12.13 0.39 3.18
CA VAL A 111 12.25 1.51 4.11
C VAL A 111 13.69 1.72 4.55
N MET A 112 14.44 0.65 4.84
CA MET A 112 15.83 0.78 5.21
C MET A 112 16.66 1.35 4.06
N ASP A 113 16.44 0.87 2.83
CA ASP A 113 17.10 1.43 1.64
C ASP A 113 16.77 2.91 1.48
N PHE A 114 15.52 3.32 1.72
CA PHE A 114 15.13 4.73 1.73
C PHE A 114 15.89 5.52 2.82
N ILE A 115 15.82 5.09 4.09
CA ILE A 115 16.46 5.76 5.23
C ILE A 115 17.96 5.95 4.99
N LEU A 116 18.65 4.92 4.48
CA LEU A 116 20.10 4.97 4.29
C LEU A 116 20.51 5.87 3.11
N ASN A 117 19.66 6.02 2.09
CA ASN A 117 20.00 6.73 0.84
C ASN A 117 19.33 8.10 0.67
N ARG A 118 18.44 8.50 1.57
CA ARG A 118 17.80 9.83 1.57
C ARG A 118 18.84 10.95 1.73
N GLY A 119 18.59 12.12 1.16
CA GLY A 119 19.39 13.34 1.38
C GLY A 119 19.40 13.84 2.81
N GLN A 120 20.08 14.96 3.07
CA GLN A 120 20.09 15.57 4.39
C GLN A 120 18.68 15.95 4.84
N LEU A 121 18.37 15.56 6.08
CA LEU A 121 17.13 15.97 6.74
C LEU A 121 17.29 17.46 7.09
N ALA A 122 16.32 18.29 6.71
CA ALA A 122 16.16 19.59 7.35
C ALA A 122 16.06 19.33 8.86
N GLN A 123 16.93 19.96 9.64
CA GLN A 123 17.08 19.64 11.04
C GLN A 123 15.75 19.81 11.78
N ASN A 124 15.22 18.73 12.35
CA ASN A 124 14.22 18.84 13.41
C ASN A 124 14.88 18.47 14.73
N ARG A 125 14.94 19.43 15.67
CA ARG A 125 15.46 19.27 17.02
C ARG A 125 14.88 18.01 17.66
N LEU A 126 15.74 17.11 18.16
CA LEU A 126 15.33 15.96 18.97
C LEU A 126 14.50 16.46 20.16
N VAL A 127 13.40 15.76 20.45
CA VAL A 127 12.55 16.04 21.60
C VAL A 127 13.36 15.58 22.80
N THR A 128 13.74 16.51 23.67
CA THR A 128 14.76 16.31 24.71
C THR A 128 14.20 16.12 26.11
N SER A 129 12.87 16.02 26.29
CA SER A 129 12.27 15.79 27.61
C SER A 129 12.27 14.30 27.99
N ALA A 130 12.69 14.00 29.22
CA ALA A 130 12.69 12.63 29.76
C ALA A 130 11.28 12.01 29.86
N GLN A 131 10.24 12.84 30.02
CA GLN A 131 8.85 12.36 30.05
C GLN A 131 8.39 11.88 28.68
N ASP A 132 8.78 12.58 27.61
CA ASP A 132 8.45 12.21 26.23
C ASP A 132 9.11 10.89 25.84
N ILE A 133 10.35 10.66 26.30
CA ILE A 133 11.05 9.39 26.13
C ILE A 133 10.30 8.25 26.83
N LYS A 134 9.81 8.47 28.05
CA LYS A 134 9.05 7.44 28.80
C LYS A 134 7.72 7.12 28.12
N ILE A 135 7.00 8.12 27.62
CA ILE A 135 5.75 7.92 26.87
C ILE A 135 6.04 7.19 25.56
N PHE A 136 7.09 7.59 24.85
CA PHE A 136 7.53 6.93 23.62
C PHE A 136 7.79 5.43 23.83
N PHE A 137 8.59 5.06 24.83
CA PHE A 137 8.88 3.65 25.12
C PHE A 137 7.62 2.88 25.53
N ARG A 138 6.69 3.49 26.26
CA ARG A 138 5.41 2.88 26.61
C ARG A 138 4.58 2.59 25.36
N VAL A 139 4.42 3.58 24.47
CA VAL A 139 3.68 3.42 23.20
C VAL A 139 4.34 2.35 22.33
N LEU A 140 5.66 2.37 22.20
CA LEU A 140 6.40 1.37 21.43
C LEU A 140 6.19 -0.05 21.99
N TRP A 141 6.28 -0.21 23.30
CA TRP A 141 6.09 -1.50 23.97
C TRP A 141 4.69 -2.06 23.75
N HIS A 142 3.66 -1.25 24.00
CA HIS A 142 2.27 -1.69 23.94
C HIS A 142 1.72 -1.80 22.52
N CYS A 143 2.05 -0.87 21.62
CA CYS A 143 1.46 -0.82 20.28
C CYS A 143 2.19 -1.70 19.26
N VAL A 144 3.49 -1.94 19.49
CA VAL A 144 4.35 -2.54 18.47
C VAL A 144 4.98 -3.85 18.93
N LEU A 145 5.67 -3.86 20.06
CA LEU A 145 6.46 -5.03 20.50
C LEU A 145 5.61 -6.16 21.08
N ARG A 146 4.57 -5.85 21.87
CA ARG A 146 3.71 -6.88 22.49
C ARG A 146 2.72 -7.54 21.52
N ALA A 147 2.52 -6.97 20.34
CA ALA A 147 1.46 -7.40 19.42
C ALA A 147 1.81 -8.63 18.57
N SER A 148 3.06 -8.77 18.10
CA SER A 148 3.51 -9.88 17.26
C SER A 148 5.03 -9.97 17.19
N PRO A 149 5.64 -11.18 17.21
CA PRO A 149 7.09 -11.35 17.04
C PRO A 149 7.62 -10.80 15.71
N ALA A 150 6.87 -10.95 14.61
CA ALA A 150 7.27 -10.44 13.30
C ALA A 150 7.30 -8.90 13.26
N ARG A 151 6.35 -8.26 13.94
CA ARG A 151 6.29 -6.81 14.10
C ARG A 151 7.43 -6.32 14.99
N ALA A 152 7.69 -6.99 16.10
CA ALA A 152 8.82 -6.68 16.97
C ALA A 152 10.15 -6.77 16.22
N TRP A 153 10.35 -7.82 15.41
CA TRP A 153 11.53 -7.96 14.55
C TRP A 153 11.67 -6.78 13.58
N LEU A 154 10.61 -6.43 12.82
CA LEU A 154 10.65 -5.30 11.90
C LEU A 154 11.08 -4.01 12.61
N THR A 155 10.43 -3.69 13.72
CA THR A 155 10.65 -2.43 14.44
C THR A 155 12.03 -2.35 15.07
N LEU A 156 12.44 -3.40 15.81
CA LEU A 156 13.75 -3.41 16.46
C LEU A 156 14.88 -3.40 15.42
N SER A 157 14.72 -4.14 14.32
CA SER A 157 15.74 -4.20 13.27
C SER A 157 15.84 -2.90 12.45
N LEU A 158 14.73 -2.16 12.26
CA LEU A 158 14.78 -0.81 11.66
C LEU A 158 15.46 0.18 12.61
N MET A 159 15.10 0.18 13.89
CA MET A 159 15.64 1.10 14.88
C MET A 159 17.13 0.87 15.12
N LEU A 160 17.55 -0.38 15.31
CA LEU A 160 18.95 -0.74 15.56
C LEU A 160 19.84 -0.40 14.37
N GLU A 161 19.47 -0.82 13.15
CA GLU A 161 20.28 -0.55 11.96
C GLU A 161 20.37 0.96 11.68
N THR A 162 19.27 1.71 11.89
CA THR A 162 19.27 3.17 11.75
C THR A 162 20.16 3.83 12.81
N LEU A 163 20.10 3.38 14.07
CA LEU A 163 20.93 3.93 15.14
C LEU A 163 22.43 3.73 14.86
N LEU A 164 22.81 2.59 14.30
CA LEU A 164 24.20 2.24 13.98
C LEU A 164 24.72 2.95 12.73
N ARG A 165 23.92 3.01 11.65
CA ARG A 165 24.37 3.51 10.33
C ARG A 165 24.03 4.97 10.07
N ARG A 166 22.92 5.46 10.63
CA ARG A 166 22.42 6.81 10.40
C ARG A 166 21.61 7.36 11.58
N PRO A 167 22.21 7.57 12.77
CA PRO A 167 21.49 7.97 13.99
C PRO A 167 20.63 9.23 13.84
N ARG A 168 21.02 10.16 12.96
CA ARG A 168 20.23 11.37 12.63
C ARG A 168 18.84 11.07 12.03
N ALA A 169 18.64 9.88 11.46
CA ALA A 169 17.38 9.43 10.86
C ALA A 169 16.56 8.51 11.81
N PHE A 170 16.92 8.40 13.09
CA PHE A 170 16.22 7.52 14.03
C PHE A 170 14.71 7.79 14.15
N ARG A 171 14.32 9.07 14.04
CA ARG A 171 12.90 9.46 13.99
C ARG A 171 12.17 8.88 12.80
N ASP A 172 12.78 8.85 11.62
CA ASP A 172 12.19 8.24 10.42
C ASP A 172 11.96 6.74 10.66
N ALA A 173 12.92 6.04 11.27
CA ALA A 173 12.77 4.62 11.60
C ALA A 173 11.57 4.35 12.52
N VAL A 174 11.37 5.20 13.53
CA VAL A 174 10.20 5.15 14.42
C VAL A 174 8.91 5.42 13.64
N THR A 175 8.88 6.50 12.85
CA THR A 175 7.71 6.88 12.05
C THR A 175 7.31 5.77 11.09
N PHE A 176 8.25 5.18 10.34
CA PHE A 176 7.95 4.09 9.43
C PHE A 176 7.55 2.79 10.14
N ALA A 177 8.07 2.51 11.34
CA ALA A 177 7.60 1.38 12.13
C ALA A 177 6.13 1.55 12.56
N LEU A 178 5.72 2.77 12.95
CA LEU A 178 4.33 3.08 13.29
C LEU A 178 3.43 3.07 12.05
N LEU A 179 3.88 3.67 10.94
CA LEU A 179 3.15 3.64 9.66
C LEU A 179 2.94 2.20 9.18
N HIS A 180 3.96 1.33 9.30
CA HIS A 180 3.80 -0.09 8.99
C HIS A 180 2.66 -0.73 9.78
N LYS A 181 2.56 -0.47 11.09
CA LYS A 181 1.47 -1.01 11.91
C LYS A 181 0.11 -0.64 11.31
N HIS A 182 -0.11 0.64 11.01
CA HIS A 182 -1.38 1.13 10.45
C HIS A 182 -1.65 0.55 9.08
N LEU A 183 -0.67 0.59 8.18
CA LEU A 183 -0.81 0.08 6.81
C LEU A 183 -1.04 -1.44 6.83
N TYR A 184 -0.30 -2.20 7.62
CA TYR A 184 -0.48 -3.65 7.75
C TYR A 184 -1.86 -4.00 8.29
N GLU A 185 -2.36 -3.29 9.30
CA GLU A 185 -3.70 -3.51 9.86
C GLU A 185 -4.80 -3.16 8.85
N TYR A 186 -4.66 -2.04 8.14
CA TYR A 186 -5.57 -1.65 7.06
C TYR A 186 -5.55 -2.65 5.90
N MET A 187 -4.37 -3.10 5.47
CA MET A 187 -4.26 -4.11 4.41
C MET A 187 -4.82 -5.46 4.82
N ARG A 188 -4.67 -5.85 6.09
CA ARG A 188 -5.28 -7.07 6.63
C ARG A 188 -6.81 -6.98 6.64
N SER A 189 -7.39 -5.83 6.99
CA SER A 189 -8.85 -5.66 6.95
C SER A 189 -9.38 -5.63 5.52
N THR A 190 -8.70 -4.91 4.62
CA THR A 190 -9.00 -4.90 3.18
C THR A 190 -8.88 -6.29 2.57
N GLY A 191 -7.82 -7.04 2.88
CA GLY A 191 -7.61 -8.40 2.41
C GLY A 191 -8.77 -9.34 2.73
N LYS A 192 -9.36 -9.25 3.94
CA LYS A 192 -10.57 -10.02 4.30
C LYS A 192 -11.79 -9.68 3.45
N ARG A 193 -11.95 -8.40 3.07
CA ARG A 193 -13.04 -7.96 2.20
C ARG A 193 -12.82 -8.48 0.77
N LEU A 194 -11.58 -8.41 0.28
CA LEU A 194 -11.21 -8.97 -1.02
C LEU A 194 -11.42 -10.48 -1.07
N ASP A 195 -11.11 -11.22 0.00
CA ASP A 195 -11.37 -12.67 0.09
C ASP A 195 -12.87 -13.00 0.04
N ALA A 196 -13.74 -12.14 0.60
CA ALA A 196 -15.18 -12.30 0.48
C ALA A 196 -15.65 -12.12 -0.98
N LEU A 197 -15.20 -11.05 -1.64
CA LEU A 197 -15.52 -10.76 -3.04
C LEU A 197 -14.99 -11.84 -4.00
N LEU A 198 -13.78 -12.36 -3.76
CA LEU A 198 -13.21 -13.44 -4.55
C LEU A 198 -14.04 -14.72 -4.46
N ARG A 199 -14.53 -15.08 -3.27
CA ARG A 199 -15.41 -16.23 -3.09
C ARG A 199 -16.72 -16.06 -3.83
N GLU A 200 -17.34 -14.88 -3.73
CA GLU A 200 -18.58 -14.56 -4.45
C GLU A 200 -18.42 -14.67 -5.97
N LEU A 201 -17.32 -14.13 -6.51
CA LEU A 201 -17.02 -14.21 -7.95
C LEU A 201 -16.72 -15.64 -8.44
N GLN A 202 -16.23 -16.51 -7.55
CA GLN A 202 -15.96 -17.92 -7.85
C GLN A 202 -17.22 -18.78 -7.75
N GLU A 203 -18.08 -18.52 -6.76
CA GLU A 203 -19.35 -19.22 -6.56
C GLU A 203 -20.40 -18.83 -7.62
N PHE A 204 -20.40 -17.57 -8.05
CA PHE A 204 -21.34 -17.06 -9.05
C PHE A 204 -20.60 -16.46 -10.26
N PRO A 205 -20.10 -17.26 -11.21
CA PRO A 205 -19.38 -16.74 -12.38
C PRO A 205 -20.23 -15.76 -13.23
N GLU A 206 -21.56 -15.88 -13.20
CA GLU A 206 -22.46 -14.94 -13.88
C GLU A 206 -22.49 -13.54 -13.25
N SER A 207 -22.12 -13.40 -11.98
CA SER A 207 -21.94 -12.10 -11.30
C SER A 207 -20.80 -11.27 -11.89
N GLN A 208 -19.94 -11.88 -12.72
CA GLN A 208 -18.97 -11.14 -13.53
C GLN A 208 -19.65 -10.16 -14.51
N ARG A 209 -20.92 -10.40 -14.85
CA ARG A 209 -21.74 -9.59 -15.78
C ARG A 209 -22.82 -8.76 -15.10
N MET A 210 -23.06 -8.93 -13.80
CA MET A 210 -24.19 -8.27 -13.15
C MET A 210 -23.89 -6.80 -12.88
N VAL A 211 -24.60 -5.96 -13.64
CA VAL A 211 -24.96 -4.60 -13.26
C VAL A 211 -25.95 -4.72 -12.10
N PRO A 212 -25.73 -4.13 -10.90
CA PRO A 212 -26.80 -3.94 -9.95
C PRO A 212 -27.89 -3.15 -10.66
N GLN A 213 -28.98 -3.81 -11.03
CA GLN A 213 -30.18 -3.13 -11.42
C GLN A 213 -30.75 -2.53 -10.14
N GLU A 214 -30.66 -1.21 -10.00
CA GLU A 214 -31.42 -0.49 -9.00
C GLU A 214 -32.91 -0.72 -9.27
N SER A 215 -33.59 -1.30 -8.28
CA SER A 215 -35.04 -1.22 -8.09
C SER A 215 -35.41 0.13 -7.48
#